data_AF-A0A4Z1BEJ2-F1
#
_entry.id   AF-A0A4Z1BEJ2-F1
#
_cell.length_a   1.000
_cell.length_b   1.000
_cell.length_c   1.000
_cell.angle_alpha   90.00
_cell.angle_beta   90.00
_cell.angle_gamma   90.00
#
_symmetry.space_group_name_H-M   'P 1'
#
loop_
_entity.id
_entity.type
_entity.pdbx_description
1 polymer ?
#
loop_
_entity_poly.entity_id
_entity_poly.type
_entity_poly.pdbx_seq_one_letter_code
_entity_poly.pdbx_strand_id
1 'polypeptide(L)' 'RDSQREVAPLRPAEDAVVLDTSSLSIGDAVARAIAEVARVRSPA' A
#
# COMPACT_ATOMS: atom_id res chain seq x y z
N ARG A 1 0.38 1.09 -20.92
CA ARG A 1 0.18 0.86 -19.47
C ARG A 1 1.44 1.34 -18.74
N ASP A 2 1.32 2.12 -17.66
CA ASP A 2 2.46 2.66 -16.88
C ASP A 2 3.44 1.60 -16.38
N SER A 3 2.99 0.34 -16.22
CA SER A 3 3.84 -0.79 -15.80
C SER A 3 4.91 -1.20 -16.82
N GLN A 4 4.86 -0.70 -18.05
CA GLN A 4 5.83 -0.99 -19.11
C GLN A 4 6.73 0.21 -19.45
N ARG A 5 6.69 1.29 -18.66
CA ARG A 5 7.56 2.45 -18.89
C ARG A 5 9.01 2.15 -18.53
N GLU A 6 9.94 2.57 -19.39
CA GLU A 6 11.37 2.42 -19.15
C GLU A 6 11.88 3.30 -17.99
N VAL A 7 11.28 4.48 -17.80
CA VAL A 7 11.62 5.42 -16.73
C VAL A 7 10.48 5.48 -15.72
N ALA A 8 10.81 5.27 -14.44
CA ALA A 8 9.88 5.19 -13.31
C ALA A 8 8.70 4.22 -13.56
N PRO A 9 8.98 2.91 -13.76
CA PRO A 9 7.92 1.91 -13.98
C PRO A 9 7.01 1.79 -12.76
N LEU A 10 5.74 1.46 -13.01
CA LEU A 10 4.81 1.12 -11.94
C LEU A 10 5.15 -0.25 -11.34
N ARG A 11 5.91 -0.24 -10.24
CA ARG A 11 6.26 -1.41 -9.43
C ARG A 11 6.23 -1.04 -7.93
N PRO A 12 5.79 -1.95 -7.04
CA PRO A 12 5.95 -1.76 -5.61
C PRO A 12 7.43 -1.62 -5.23
N ALA A 13 7.72 -0.87 -4.17
CA ALA A 13 9.04 -0.89 -3.53
C ALA A 13 9.28 -2.23 -2.82
N GLU A 14 10.53 -2.51 -2.46
CA GLU A 14 10.90 -3.76 -1.77
C GLU A 14 10.28 -3.88 -0.37
N ASP A 15 10.14 -2.76 0.33
CA ASP A 15 9.54 -2.62 1.64
C ASP A 15 8.06 -2.20 1.59
N ALA A 16 7.47 -2.15 0.39
CA ALA A 16 6.10 -1.72 0.23
C ALA A 16 5.11 -2.75 0.82
N VAL A 17 4.13 -2.24 1.58
CA VAL A 17 2.98 -3.03 1.99
C VAL A 17 1.92 -2.98 0.90
N VAL A 18 1.67 -4.11 0.25
CA VAL A 18 0.62 -4.25 -0.77
C VAL A 18 -0.73 -4.47 -0.08
N LEU A 19 -1.64 -3.50 -0.24
CA LEU A 19 -3.00 -3.59 0.28
C LEU A 19 -3.97 -3.92 -0.85
N ASP A 20 -4.48 -5.16 -0.86
CA ASP A 20 -5.58 -5.52 -1.76
C ASP A 20 -6.91 -4.98 -1.21
N THR A 21 -7.53 -4.09 -1.98
CA THR A 21 -8.80 -3.43 -1.65
C THR A 21 -9.96 -3.95 -2.50
N SER A 22 -9.76 -5.01 -3.30
CA SER A 22 -10.74 -5.49 -4.29
C SER A 22 -12.11 -5.84 -3.69
N SER A 23 -12.14 -6.20 -2.39
CA SER A 23 -13.36 -6.54 -1.66
C SER A 23 -13.63 -5.62 -0.45
N LEU A 24 -12.93 -4.50 -0.33
CA LEU A 24 -13.05 -3.61 0.82
C LEU A 24 -13.97 -2.44 0.50
N SER A 25 -14.74 -2.01 1.51
CA SER A 25 -15.30 -0.67 1.48
C SER A 25 -14.17 0.36 1.57
N ILE A 26 -14.43 1.59 1.13
CA ILE A 26 -13.45 2.68 1.22
C ILE A 26 -13.01 2.90 2.69
N GLY A 27 -13.97 2.87 3.62
CA GLY A 27 -13.68 3.03 5.05
C GLY A 27 -12.74 1.94 5.58
N ASP A 28 -12.98 0.68 5.21
CA ASP A 28 -12.14 -0.43 5.63
C ASP A 28 -10.73 -0.35 5.05
N ALA A 29 -10.60 0.05 3.78
CA ALA A 29 -9.30 0.24 3.15
C ALA A 29 -8.48 1.33 3.88
N VAL A 30 -9.11 2.47 4.21
CA VAL A 30 -8.47 3.56 4.95
C VAL A 30 -8.07 3.12 6.35
N ALA A 31 -8.97 2.44 7.07
CA ALA A 31 -8.69 1.94 8.42
C ALA A 31 -7.48 0.99 8.44
N ARG A 32 -7.38 0.08 7.46
CA ARG A 32 -6.23 -0.83 7.33
C ARG A 32 -4.93 -0.09 7.04
N ALA A 33 -4.96 0.91 6.15
CA ALA A 33 -3.78 1.71 5.85
C ALA A 33 -3.27 2.47 7.09
N ILE A 34 -4.17 3.06 7.90
CA ILE A 34 -3.82 3.75 9.14
C ILE A 34 -3.21 2.79 10.16
N ALA A 35 -3.78 1.60 10.32
CA ALA A 35 -3.27 0.59 11.25
C ALA A 35 -1.84 0.18 10.91
N GLU A 36 -1.53 0.00 9.63
CA GLU A 36 -0.17 -0.35 9.19
C GLU A 36 0.84 0.76 9.47
N VAL A 37 0.46 2.02 9.24
CA VAL A 37 1.30 3.17 9.59
C VAL A 37 1.55 3.23 11.10
N ALA A 38 0.52 3.00 11.93
CA ALA A 38 0.66 2.99 13.38
C ALA A 38 1.60 1.87 13.87
N ARG A 39 1.47 0.67 13.29
CA ARG A 39 2.32 -0.49 13.58
C ARG A 39 3.81 -0.19 13.37
N VAL A 40 4.15 0.54 12.31
CA VAL A 40 5.55 0.88 11.98
C VAL A 40 6.06 2.09 12.76
N ARG A 41 5.20 3.08 13.04
CA ARG A 41 5.60 4.31 13.75
C ARG A 41 5.81 4.13 15.25
N SER A 42 5.14 3.16 15.85
CA SER A 42 5.27 2.85 17.28
C SER A 42 5.81 1.44 17.45
N PRO A 43 7.10 1.20 17.14
CA PRO A 43 7.72 -0.06 17.51
C PRO A 43 7.79 -0.11 19.04
N ALA A 44 7.31 -1.21 19.62
CA ALA A 44 7.55 -1.53 21.03
C ALA A 44 9.05 -1.65 21.31
#